data_AF-A0A965KSX3-F1
#
_entry.id   AF-A0A965KSX3-F1
#
_cell.length_a   1.000
_cell.length_b   1.000
_cell.length_c   1.000
_cell.angle_alpha   90.00
_cell.angle_beta   90.00
_cell.angle_gamma   90.00
#
_symmetry.space_group_name_H-M   'P 1'
#
loop_
_entity.id
_entity.type
_entity.pdbx_description
1 polymer ?
#
loop_
_entity_poly.entity_id
_entity_poly.type
_entity_poly.pdbx_seq_one_letter_code
_entity_poly.pdbx_strand_id
1 'polypeptide(L)'
;MSRTFVGGISTALVVVYAVGAGRWVSSDPGWYRSLVRPPWQPPDVVFGLIWPYNFVMLAVAGWAVAGRESRSEHVVWLASLALSIAAALAWA
;
A
#
# COMPACT_ATOMS: atom_id res chain seq x y z
N MET A 1 0.98 14.31 -18.39
CA MET A 1 1.03 12.83 -18.52
C MET A 1 -0.40 12.36 -18.70
N SER A 2 -0.67 11.35 -19.52
CA SER A 2 -2.05 10.90 -19.70
C SER A 2 -2.59 10.27 -18.42
N ARG A 3 -3.90 10.41 -18.20
CA ARG A 3 -4.61 9.80 -17.06
C ARG A 3 -4.40 8.30 -16.96
N THR A 4 -4.47 7.61 -18.09
CA THR A 4 -4.26 6.16 -18.17
C THR A 4 -2.85 5.76 -17.78
N PHE A 5 -1.84 6.56 -18.10
CA PHE A 5 -0.45 6.29 -17.73
C PHE A 5 -0.23 6.41 -16.22
N VAL A 6 -0.65 7.51 -15.59
CA VAL A 6 -0.46 7.74 -14.16
C VAL A 6 -1.30 6.79 -13.32
N GLY A 7 -2.57 6.58 -13.71
CA GLY A 7 -3.46 5.62 -13.05
C GLY A 7 -2.96 4.19 -13.19
N GLY A 8 -2.48 3.81 -14.38
CA GLY A 8 -1.90 2.50 -14.66
C GLY A 8 -0.65 2.22 -13.82
N ILE A 9 0.29 3.17 -13.76
CA ILE A 9 1.50 3.02 -12.92
C ILE A 9 1.12 2.94 -11.44
N SER A 10 0.23 3.81 -10.96
CA SER A 10 -0.22 3.78 -9.57
C SER A 10 -0.83 2.42 -9.21
N THR A 11 -1.66 1.87 -10.10
CA THR A 11 -2.28 0.55 -9.91
C THR A 11 -1.22 -0.56 -9.90
N ALA A 12 -0.26 -0.53 -10.83
CA ALA A 12 0.81 -1.52 -10.89
C ALA A 12 1.68 -1.49 -9.62
N LEU A 13 2.05 -0.31 -9.13
CA LEU A 13 2.79 -0.13 -7.89
C LEU A 13 2.03 -0.73 -6.69
N VAL A 14 0.73 -0.46 -6.59
CA VAL A 14 -0.12 -0.99 -5.51
C VAL A 14 -0.25 -2.51 -5.58
N VAL A 15 -0.37 -3.09 -6.78
CA VAL A 15 -0.41 -4.56 -6.95
C VAL A 15 0.92 -5.20 -6.52
N VAL A 16 2.05 -4.63 -6.93
CA VAL A 16 3.37 -5.08 -6.49
C VAL A 16 3.48 -4.98 -4.97
N TYR A 17 3.01 -3.88 -4.38
CA TYR A 17 3.01 -3.71 -2.93
C TYR A 17 2.18 -4.77 -2.21
N ALA A 18 0.94 -5.01 -2.65
CA ALA A 18 0.05 -5.98 -2.03
C ALA A 18 0.63 -7.40 -2.06
N VAL A 19 1.22 -7.81 -3.19
CA VAL A 19 1.85 -9.13 -3.35
C VAL A 19 3.14 -9.22 -2.54
N GLY A 20 3.97 -8.18 -2.57
CA GLY A 20 5.24 -8.12 -1.84
C GLY A 20 5.02 -8.20 -0.33
N ALA A 21 4.14 -7.37 0.21
CA ALA A 21 3.83 -7.33 1.63
C ALA A 21 3.25 -8.66 2.13
N GLY A 22 2.33 -9.28 1.38
CA GLY A 22 1.74 -10.57 1.76
C GLY A 22 2.77 -11.69 1.92
N ARG A 23 3.83 -11.70 1.10
CA ARG A 23 4.91 -12.68 1.22
C ARG A 23 5.89 -12.34 2.34
N TRP A 24 6.26 -11.07 2.50
CA TRP A 24 7.33 -10.65 3.41
C TRP A 24 6.93 -10.73 4.88
N VAL A 25 5.69 -10.35 5.23
CA VAL A 25 5.19 -10.34 6.62
C VAL A 25 4.91 -11.76 7.16
N SER A 26 4.95 -12.77 6.30
CA SER A 26 4.66 -14.17 6.67
C SER A 26 5.85 -14.92 7.29
N SER A 27 6.97 -14.23 7.57
CA SER A 27 8.27 -14.86 7.78
C SER A 27 8.48 -15.54 9.15
N ASP A 28 7.71 -15.21 10.20
CA ASP A 28 7.71 -15.98 11.45
C ASP A 28 6.40 -15.82 12.26
N PRO A 29 5.34 -16.57 11.90
CA PRO A 29 4.05 -16.47 12.57
C PRO A 29 4.07 -16.97 14.03
N GLY A 30 5.06 -17.77 14.41
CA GLY A 30 5.19 -18.34 15.75
C GLY A 30 5.69 -17.30 16.74
N TRP A 31 6.78 -16.60 16.38
CA TRP A 31 7.32 -15.51 17.17
C TRP A 31 6.28 -14.40 17.38
N TYR A 32 5.64 -13.91 16.31
CA TYR A 32 4.69 -12.80 16.41
C TYR A 32 3.50 -13.12 17.33
N ARG A 33 2.98 -14.36 17.28
CA ARG A 33 1.86 -14.78 18.16
C ARG A 33 2.26 -14.99 19.61
N SER A 34 3.55 -15.19 19.89
CA SER A 34 4.07 -15.40 21.26
C SER A 34 4.15 -14.11 22.08
N LEU A 35 4.10 -12.96 21.42
CA LEU A 35 4.17 -11.65 22.07
C LEU A 35 2.94 -11.39 22.95
N VAL A 36 3.18 -10.77 24.11
CA VAL A 36 2.10 -10.27 24.97
C VAL A 36 1.40 -9.13 24.25
N ARG A 37 0.15 -9.37 23.86
CA ARG A 37 -0.68 -8.40 23.13
C ARG A 37 -1.25 -7.38 24.13
N PRO A 38 -1.21 -6.07 23.84
CA PRO A 38 -1.90 -5.11 24.66
C PRO A 38 -3.42 -5.31 24.59
N PRO A 39 -4.18 -4.99 25.65
CA PRO A 39 -5.62 -5.25 25.71
C PRO A 39 -6.44 -4.47 24.67
N TRP A 40 -5.85 -3.44 24.06
CA TRP A 40 -6.47 -2.62 23.02
C TRP A 40 -6.10 -3.04 21.59
N GLN A 41 -5.30 -4.10 21.41
CA GLN A 41 -4.97 -4.57 20.07
C GLN A 41 -6.23 -5.11 19.36
N PRO A 42 -6.53 -4.65 18.14
CA PRO A 42 -7.66 -5.17 17.38
C PRO A 42 -7.54 -6.67 17.10
N PRO A 43 -8.68 -7.39 16.95
CA PRO A 43 -8.67 -8.78 16.50
C PRO A 43 -7.99 -8.96 15.14
N ASP A 44 -7.34 -10.12 14.91
CA ASP A 44 -6.56 -10.41 13.70
C ASP A 44 -7.35 -10.20 12.39
N VAL A 45 -8.67 -10.47 12.40
CA VAL A 45 -9.56 -10.25 11.23
C VAL A 45 -9.58 -8.80 10.75
N VAL A 46 -9.41 -7.82 11.65
CA VAL A 46 -9.39 -6.39 11.30
C VAL A 46 -8.22 -6.09 10.37
N PHE A 47 -7.05 -6.70 10.61
CA PHE A 47 -5.88 -6.54 9.75
C PHE A 47 -6.12 -7.19 8.37
N GLY A 48 -6.83 -8.32 8.32
CA GLY A 48 -7.25 -8.95 7.08
C GLY A 48 -8.20 -8.11 6.23
N LEU A 49 -8.95 -7.19 6.84
CA LEU A 49 -9.89 -6.29 6.16
C LEU A 49 -9.24 -4.94 5.77
N ILE A 50 -8.46 -4.36 6.68
CA ILE A 50 -7.95 -3.00 6.51
C ILE A 50 -6.89 -2.93 5.40
N TRP A 51 -6.08 -3.97 5.22
CA TRP A 51 -5.04 -3.99 4.20
C TRP A 51 -5.59 -4.03 2.78
N PRO A 52 -6.52 -4.96 2.43
CA PRO A 52 -7.20 -4.92 1.13
C PRO A 52 -7.91 -3.58 0.88
N TYR A 53 -8.62 -3.06 1.89
CA TYR A 53 -9.24 -1.74 1.80
C TYR A 53 -8.22 -0.64 1.48
N ASN A 54 -7.08 -0.63 2.17
CA ASN A 54 -6.02 0.34 1.96
C ASN A 54 -5.45 0.28 0.53
N PHE A 55 -5.14 -0.92 0.03
CA PHE A 55 -4.66 -1.10 -1.35
C PHE A 55 -5.68 -0.57 -2.38
N VAL A 56 -6.97 -0.88 -2.20
CA VAL A 56 -8.03 -0.34 -3.07
C VAL A 56 -8.04 1.19 -3.01
N MET A 57 -7.96 1.78 -1.83
CA MET A 57 -7.98 3.24 -1.68
C MET A 57 -6.74 3.92 -2.27
N LEU A 58 -5.56 3.31 -2.20
CA LEU A 58 -4.36 3.81 -2.87
C LEU A 58 -4.52 3.80 -4.40
N ALA A 59 -5.13 2.75 -4.96
CA ALA A 59 -5.44 2.70 -6.38
C ALA A 59 -6.45 3.79 -6.78
N VAL A 60 -7.54 3.95 -6.00
CA VAL A 60 -8.53 5.01 -6.21
C VAL A 60 -7.88 6.40 -6.17
N ALA A 61 -7.04 6.66 -5.16
CA ALA A 61 -6.31 7.92 -5.06
C ALA A 61 -5.38 8.16 -6.25
N GLY A 62 -4.71 7.11 -6.74
CA GLY A 62 -3.90 7.18 -7.96
C GLY A 62 -4.70 7.58 -9.19
N TRP A 63 -5.89 7.01 -9.37
CA TRP A 63 -6.80 7.39 -10.47
C TRP A 63 -7.42 8.77 -10.30
N ALA A 64 -7.62 9.23 -9.07
CA ALA A 64 -8.07 10.58 -8.78
C ALA A 64 -6.99 11.62 -9.13
N VAL A 65 -5.72 11.37 -8.74
CA VAL A 65 -4.59 12.24 -9.10
C VAL A 65 -4.33 12.21 -10.60
N ALA A 66 -4.47 11.06 -11.25
CA ALA A 66 -4.30 10.95 -12.70
C ALA A 66 -5.31 11.78 -13.51
N GLY A 67 -6.43 12.19 -12.90
CA GLY A 67 -7.40 13.10 -13.50
C GLY A 67 -7.05 14.58 -13.40
N ARG A 68 -5.90 14.93 -12.80
CA ARG A 68 -5.44 16.33 -12.69
C ARG A 68 -4.67 16.75 -13.94
N GLU A 69 -4.66 18.06 -14.19
CA GLU A 69 -3.96 18.63 -15.36
C GLU A 69 -2.46 18.83 -15.10
N SER A 70 -2.04 18.91 -13.84
CA SER A 70 -0.66 19.25 -13.49
C SER A 70 0.30 18.08 -13.61
N ARG A 71 1.33 18.24 -14.45
CA ARG A 71 2.44 17.29 -14.53
C ARG A 71 3.23 17.20 -13.23
N SER A 72 3.39 18.30 -12.48
CA SER A 72 4.13 18.28 -11.22
C SER A 72 3.41 17.44 -10.17
N GLU A 73 2.08 17.56 -10.08
CA GLU A 73 1.27 16.75 -9.16
C GLU A 73 1.39 15.26 -9.48
N HIS A 74 1.37 14.88 -10.76
CA HIS A 74 1.58 13.50 -11.17
C HIS A 74 2.96 12.96 -10.78
N VAL A 75 4.03 13.75 -10.98
CA VAL A 75 5.40 13.32 -10.61
C VAL A 75 5.53 13.18 -9.10
N VAL A 76 5.07 14.18 -8.34
CA VAL A 76 5.12 14.17 -6.88
C VAL A 76 4.35 12.97 -6.33
N TRP A 77 3.13 12.73 -6.83
CA TRP A 77 2.33 11.58 -6.43
C TRP A 77 3.04 10.25 -6.68
N LEU A 78 3.52 10.02 -7.91
CA LEU A 78 4.17 8.75 -8.25
C LEU A 78 5.45 8.52 -7.45
N ALA A 79 6.25 9.57 -7.24
CA ALA A 79 7.46 9.50 -6.42
C ALA A 79 7.12 9.21 -4.95
N SER A 80 6.15 9.94 -4.37
CA SER A 80 5.71 9.72 -2.99
C SER A 80 5.11 8.33 -2.80
N LEU A 81 4.30 7.84 -3.73
CA LEU A 81 3.71 6.51 -3.68
C LEU A 81 4.79 5.43 -3.72
N ALA A 82 5.73 5.50 -4.66
CA ALA A 82 6.83 4.56 -4.76
C ALA A 82 7.73 4.55 -3.52
N LEU A 83 8.11 5.74 -3.01
CA LEU A 83 8.90 5.87 -1.79
C LEU A 83 8.16 5.33 -0.57
N SER A 84 6.86 5.61 -0.45
CA SER A 84 6.03 5.11 0.64
C SER A 84 5.91 3.58 0.62
N ILE A 85 5.72 2.98 -0.55
CA ILE A 85 5.68 1.52 -0.72
C ILE A 85 7.03 0.90 -0.36
N ALA A 86 8.13 1.48 -0.85
CA ALA A 86 9.47 0.99 -0.56
C ALA A 86 9.78 1.04 0.95
N ALA A 87 9.44 2.14 1.62
CA ALA A 87 9.61 2.27 3.07
C ALA A 87 8.75 1.25 3.84
N ALA A 88 7.50 1.05 3.42
CA ALA A 88 6.61 0.09 4.07
C ALA A 88 7.11 -1.36 3.92
N LEU A 89 7.59 -1.74 2.73
CA LEU A 89 8.16 -3.06 2.48
C LEU A 89 9.50 -3.28 3.20
N ALA A 90 10.31 -2.22 3.36
CA ALA A 90 11.57 -2.30 4.09
C ALA A 90 11.39 -2.44 5.61
N TRP A 91 10.26 -2.00 6.15
CA TRP A 91 9.91 -2.13 7.57
C TRP A 91 9.26 -3.49 7.91
N ALA A 92 8.55 -4.07 6.94
CA ALA A 92 7.80 -5.33 7.06
C ALA A 92 8.69 -6.53 7.41
#